data_AF-A0A963MXJ0-F1
#
_entry.id   AF-A0A963MXJ0-F1
#
_cell.length_a   1.000
_cell.length_b   1.000
_cell.length_c   1.000
_cell.angle_alpha   90.00
_cell.angle_beta   90.00
_cell.angle_gamma   90.00
#
_symmetry.space_group_name_H-M   'P 1'
#
loop_
_entity.id
_entity.type
_entity.pdbx_description
1 polymer ?
#
loop_
_entity_poly.entity_id
_entity_poly.type
_entity_poly.pdbx_seq_one_letter_code
_entity_poly.pdbx_strand_id
1 'polypeptide(L)'
;MRFPSNCQLAALRLWLKTRFRGYWWARRSLHFAGVVVHSGVAYHGPFRRLFVAEFVPPKSALWTWQNMLVLFFGRYRVWEFRLVRCRRFSTVAQLEAYLQSQGVKE
;
A
#
# COMPACT_ATOMS: atom_id res chain seq x y z
N MET A 1 -19.36 -3.94 13.49
CA MET A 1 -18.48 -4.46 12.41
C MET A 1 -17.06 -3.98 12.69
N ARG A 2 -16.15 -4.86 13.12
CA ARG A 2 -14.75 -4.47 13.30
C ARG A 2 -14.11 -4.40 11.91
N PHE A 3 -13.79 -3.18 11.45
CA PHE A 3 -13.12 -2.98 10.17
C PHE A 3 -11.80 -3.77 10.15
N PRO A 4 -11.36 -4.32 8.99
CA PRO A 4 -10.05 -4.96 8.88
C PRO A 4 -8.91 -3.94 8.95
N SER A 5 -8.75 -3.28 10.11
CA SER A 5 -7.66 -2.34 10.42
C SER A 5 -6.29 -3.02 10.48
N ASN A 6 -6.24 -4.34 10.38
CA ASN A 6 -4.99 -5.11 10.48
C ASN A 6 -4.03 -4.85 9.31
N CYS A 7 -4.52 -4.54 8.10
CA CYS A 7 -3.64 -4.11 7.01
C CYS A 7 -2.95 -2.76 7.34
N GLN A 8 -3.67 -1.87 8.04
CA GLN A 8 -3.15 -0.59 8.53
C GLN A 8 -2.18 -0.78 9.68
N LEU A 9 -2.44 -1.71 10.60
CA LEU A 9 -1.50 -2.07 11.67
C LEU A 9 -0.20 -2.69 11.12
N ALA A 10 -0.30 -3.57 10.13
CA ALA A 10 0.87 -4.13 9.46
C ALA A 10 1.67 -3.05 8.73
N ALA A 11 1.00 -2.15 8.00
CA ALA A 11 1.64 -1.01 7.34
C ALA A 11 2.28 -0.05 8.36
N LEU A 12 1.60 0.26 9.46
CA LEU A 12 2.13 1.08 10.56
C LEU A 12 3.39 0.46 11.14
N ARG A 13 3.39 -0.84 11.44
CA ARG A 13 4.57 -1.57 11.94
C ARG A 13 5.74 -1.49 10.95
N LEU A 14 5.46 -1.68 9.66
CA LEU A 14 6.47 -1.57 8.60
C LEU A 14 7.01 -0.14 8.48
N TRP A 15 6.14 0.86 8.63
CA TRP A 15 6.50 2.28 8.56
C TRP A 15 7.34 2.71 9.77
N LEU A 16 6.98 2.25 10.97
CA LEU A 16 7.78 2.43 12.18
C LEU A 16 9.18 1.84 12.02
N LYS A 17 9.32 0.65 11.42
CA LYS A 17 10.63 0.05 11.11
C LYS A 17 11.48 0.90 10.16
N THR A 18 10.87 1.73 9.31
CA THR A 18 11.60 2.69 8.47
C THR A 18 12.01 3.97 9.21
N ARG A 19 11.72 4.09 10.51
CA ARG A 19 11.83 5.36 11.26
C ARG A 19 11.04 6.48 10.58
N PHE A 20 9.85 6.15 10.08
CA PHE A 20 8.95 7.08 9.38
C PHE A 20 9.47 7.62 8.03
N ARG A 21 10.52 7.02 7.46
CA ARG A 21 11.13 7.47 6.20
C ARG A 21 10.53 6.81 4.94
N GLY A 22 9.79 5.72 5.10
CA GLY A 22 9.07 5.08 4.00
C GLY A 22 7.79 5.84 3.65
N TYR A 23 7.33 5.67 2.42
CA TYR A 23 6.05 6.25 1.98
C TYR A 23 4.92 5.31 2.35
N TRP A 24 4.10 5.71 3.32
CA TRP A 24 2.85 5.02 3.59
C TRP A 24 1.86 5.35 2.46
N TRP A 25 1.29 4.31 1.85
CA TRP A 25 0.14 4.46 0.97
C TRP A 25 -1.05 3.65 1.47
N ALA A 26 -2.24 4.12 1.15
CA ALA A 26 -3.49 3.44 1.41
C ALA A 26 -4.35 3.49 0.14
N ARG A 27 -5.06 2.40 -0.13
CA ARG A 27 -6.02 2.29 -1.23
C ARG A 27 -7.25 1.53 -0.77
N ARG A 28 -8.35 1.67 -1.50
CA ARG A 28 -9.50 0.78 -1.33
C ARG A 28 -9.22 -0.57 -2.00
N SER A 29 -9.54 -1.65 -1.30
CA SER A 29 -9.32 -3.01 -1.80
C SER A 29 -10.34 -3.36 -2.88
N LEU A 30 -9.85 -3.66 -4.08
CA LEU A 30 -10.71 -4.13 -5.19
C LEU A 30 -11.40 -5.46 -4.86
N HIS A 31 -10.75 -6.33 -4.08
CA HIS A 31 -11.30 -7.63 -3.70
C HIS A 31 -12.45 -7.56 -2.70
N PHE A 32 -12.64 -6.42 -2.03
CA PHE A 32 -13.74 -6.20 -1.09
C PHE A 32 -14.69 -5.10 -1.57
N ALA A 33 -14.85 -4.94 -2.89
CA ALA A 33 -15.68 -3.89 -3.49
C ALA A 33 -15.38 -2.48 -2.93
N GLY A 34 -14.13 -2.25 -2.52
CA GLY A 34 -13.66 -1.00 -1.94
C GLY A 34 -14.02 -0.73 -0.47
N VAL A 35 -14.72 -1.65 0.20
CA VAL A 35 -15.16 -1.50 1.60
C VAL A 35 -13.99 -1.51 2.59
N VAL A 36 -12.93 -2.25 2.26
CA VAL A 36 -11.77 -2.42 3.13
C VAL A 36 -10.60 -1.58 2.63
N VAL A 37 -10.01 -0.81 3.54
CA VAL A 37 -8.77 -0.07 3.27
C VAL A 37 -7.60 -1.04 3.31
N HIS A 38 -6.82 -1.04 2.24
CA HIS A 38 -5.56 -1.75 2.14
C HIS A 38 -4.41 -0.75 2.21
N SER A 39 -3.33 -1.10 2.87
CA SER A 39 -2.20 -0.20 3.06
C SER A 39 -0.89 -0.95 3.06
N GLY A 40 0.16 -0.23 2.67
CA GLY A 40 1.52 -0.72 2.63
C GLY A 40 2.51 0.41 2.79
N VAL A 41 3.79 0.05 2.71
CA VAL A 41 4.90 0.99 2.80
C VAL A 41 5.79 0.81 1.58
N ALA A 42 6.10 1.92 0.92
CA ALA A 42 7.11 1.96 -0.13
C ALA A 42 8.46 2.40 0.44
N TYR A 43 9.50 1.67 0.07
CA TYR A 43 10.88 1.85 0.50
C TYR A 43 11.70 2.33 -0.70
N HIS A 44 12.52 3.36 -0.47
CA HIS A 44 13.54 3.72 -1.44
C HIS A 44 14.68 2.70 -1.38
N GLY A 45 14.90 2.01 -2.49
CA GLY A 45 15.97 1.03 -2.64
C GLY A 45 17.23 1.62 -3.28
N PRO A 46 18.35 0.87 -3.28
CA PRO A 46 19.53 1.25 -4.04
C PRO A 46 19.26 1.19 -5.56
N PHE A 47 20.12 1.85 -6.35
CA PHE A 47 20.12 1.76 -7.82
C PHE A 47 18.78 2.11 -8.50
N ARG A 48 18.12 3.19 -8.05
CA ARG A 48 16.84 3.66 -8.63
C ARG A 48 15.74 2.59 -8.55
N ARG A 49 15.65 1.87 -7.43
CA ARG A 49 14.60 0.88 -7.17
C ARG A 49 13.65 1.37 -6.09
N LEU A 50 12.38 1.01 -6.23
CA LEU A 50 11.35 1.23 -5.21
C LEU A 50 10.77 -0.12 -4.84
N PHE A 51 10.75 -0.45 -3.56
CA PHE A 51 10.13 -1.66 -3.04
C PHE A 51 8.82 -1.30 -2.37
N VAL A 52 7.71 -1.91 -2.77
CA VAL A 52 6.41 -1.67 -2.15
C VAL A 52 6.01 -2.92 -1.39
N ALA A 53 5.97 -2.85 -0.05
CA ALA A 53 5.55 -3.97 0.77
C ALA A 53 4.11 -3.77 1.27
N GLU A 54 3.31 -4.82 1.16
CA GLU A 54 1.93 -4.84 1.66
C GLU A 54 1.62 -6.17 2.34
N PHE A 55 0.63 -6.15 3.23
CA PHE A 55 0.16 -7.35 3.92
C PHE A 55 -1.11 -7.85 3.25
N VAL A 56 -1.05 -9.04 2.65
CA VAL A 56 -2.17 -9.67 1.95
C VAL A 56 -2.94 -10.58 2.91
N PRO A 57 -4.20 -10.25 3.26
CA PRO A 57 -5.00 -11.09 4.14
C PRO A 57 -5.48 -12.37 3.42
N PRO A 58 -5.71 -13.48 4.15
CA PRO A 58 -6.16 -14.74 3.57
C PRO A 58 -7.62 -14.64 3.10
N LYS A 59 -7.82 -14.55 1.78
CA LYS A 59 -9.14 -14.33 1.13
C LYS A 59 -10.22 -15.34 1.52
N SER A 60 -9.85 -16.61 1.73
CA SER A 60 -10.80 -17.69 2.05
C SER A 60 -11.11 -17.84 3.55
N ALA A 61 -10.39 -17.13 4.43
CA ALA A 61 -10.48 -17.35 5.87
C ALA A 61 -10.66 -16.07 6.70
N LEU A 62 -10.99 -14.94 6.08
CA LEU A 62 -11.09 -13.65 6.79
C LEU A 62 -12.09 -13.65 7.95
N TRP A 63 -13.17 -14.42 7.84
CA TRP A 63 -14.27 -14.45 8.80
C TRP A 63 -14.20 -15.61 9.79
N THR A 64 -13.06 -16.32 9.86
CA THR A 64 -12.88 -17.37 10.87
C THR A 64 -12.48 -16.75 12.21
N TRP A 65 -12.88 -17.37 13.32
CA TRP A 65 -12.54 -16.91 14.68
C TRP A 65 -11.04 -16.67 14.89
N GLN A 66 -10.19 -17.47 14.24
CA GLN A 66 -8.72 -17.34 14.26
C GLN A 66 -8.22 -16.04 13.62
N ASN A 67 -8.97 -15.51 12.66
CA ASN A 67 -8.63 -14.35 11.86
C ASN A 67 -9.43 -13.10 12.30
N MET A 68 -10.50 -13.26 13.09
CA MET A 68 -11.23 -12.14 13.70
C MET A 68 -10.47 -11.42 14.82
N LEU A 69 -9.35 -11.98 15.30
CA LEU A 69 -8.49 -11.38 16.32
C LEU A 69 -7.18 -10.89 15.70
N VAL A 70 -6.90 -9.59 15.89
CA VAL A 70 -5.68 -8.75 15.81
C VAL A 70 -4.45 -9.20 14.99
N LEU A 71 -4.15 -10.50 14.85
CA LEU A 71 -3.00 -11.07 14.15
C LEU A 71 -3.46 -12.13 13.14
N PHE A 72 -3.87 -11.71 11.95
CA PHE A 72 -4.14 -12.63 10.84
C PHE A 72 -2.86 -13.40 10.44
N PHE A 73 -3.02 -14.68 10.07
CA PHE A 73 -2.02 -15.42 9.30
C PHE A 73 -2.13 -15.03 7.82
N GLY A 74 -1.64 -13.84 7.48
CA GLY A 74 -1.54 -13.38 6.09
C GLY A 74 -0.15 -13.60 5.50
N ARG A 75 0.03 -13.18 4.25
CA ARG A 75 1.34 -13.19 3.58
C ARG A 75 1.77 -11.77 3.31
N TYR A 76 3.06 -11.50 3.44
CA TYR A 76 3.63 -10.25 2.94
C TYR A 76 3.89 -10.40 1.45
N ARG A 77 3.53 -9.37 0.68
CA ARG A 77 3.88 -9.25 -0.74
C ARG A 77 4.78 -8.04 -0.91
N VAL A 78 5.82 -8.19 -1.73
CA VAL A 78 6.73 -7.11 -2.10
C VAL A 78 6.69 -6.96 -3.61
N TRP A 79 6.46 -5.74 -4.09
CA TRP A 79 6.64 -5.37 -5.48
C TRP A 79 7.96 -4.62 -5.63
N GLU A 80 8.77 -5.05 -6.59
CA GLU A 80 9.98 -4.35 -6.97
C GLU A 80 9.72 -3.55 -8.25
N PHE A 81 9.94 -2.24 -8.18
CA PHE A 81 9.83 -1.34 -9.33
C PHE A 81 11.18 -0.73 -9.64
N ARG A 82 11.49 -0.61 -10.94
CA ARG A 82 12.60 0.19 -11.44
C ARG A 82 12.09 1.60 -11.74
N LEU A 83 12.70 2.61 -11.12
CA LEU A 83 12.38 4.00 -11.37
C LEU A 83 12.96 4.40 -12.74
N VAL A 84 12.07 4.74 -13.67
CA VAL A 84 12.43 5.19 -15.03
C VAL A 84 12.66 6.70 -15.05
N ARG A 85 11.80 7.47 -14.37
CA ARG A 85 11.85 8.94 -14.35
C ARG A 85 11.31 9.50 -13.04
N CYS A 86 11.90 10.60 -12.57
CA CYS A 86 11.38 11.40 -11.47
C CYS A 86 11.22 12.84 -11.96
N ARG A 87 10.05 13.44 -11.71
CA ARG A 87 9.75 14.84 -12.02
C ARG A 87 9.19 15.51 -10.76
N ARG A 88 9.48 16.79 -10.60
CA ARG A 88 8.87 17.64 -9.57
C ARG A 88 7.95 18.62 -10.27
N PHE A 89 6.78 18.86 -9.69
CA PHE A 89 5.78 19.81 -10.17
C PHE A 89 5.58 20.88 -9.10
N SER A 90 5.33 22.12 -9.52
CA SER A 90 5.12 23.22 -8.57
C SER A 90 3.66 23.35 -8.14
N THR A 91 2.72 22.78 -8.90
CA THR A 91 1.29 22.82 -8.60
C THR A 91 0.61 21.47 -8.81
N VAL A 92 -0.52 21.26 -8.14
CA VAL A 92 -1.37 20.07 -8.31
C VAL A 92 -1.91 19.99 -9.75
N ALA A 93 -2.34 21.11 -10.32
CA ALA A 93 -2.84 21.15 -11.70
C ALA A 93 -1.81 20.66 -12.74
N GLN A 94 -0.52 21.01 -12.56
CA GLN A 94 0.55 20.51 -13.42
C GLN A 94 0.76 18.99 -13.26
N LEU A 95 0.70 18.49 -12.03
CA LEU A 95 0.79 17.06 -11.73
C LEU A 95 -0.36 16.30 -12.41
N GLU A 96 -1.60 16.76 -12.23
CA GLU A 96 -2.80 16.14 -12.80
C GLU A 96 -2.75 16.12 -14.34
N ALA A 97 -2.41 17.25 -14.96
CA ALA A 97 -2.26 17.34 -16.42
C ALA A 97 -1.18 16.36 -16.93
N TYR A 98 -0.07 16.23 -16.18
CA TYR A 98 0.95 15.24 -16.52
C TYR A 98 0.43 13.81 -16.39
N LEU A 99 -0.24 13.45 -15.29
CA LEU A 99 -0.80 12.10 -15.08
C LEU A 99 -1.81 11.73 -16.17
N GLN A 100 -2.69 12.66 -16.55
CA GLN A 100 -3.63 12.48 -17.67
C GLN A 100 -2.90 12.26 -18.99
N SER A 101 -1.83 13.02 -19.28
CA SER A 101 -1.00 12.83 -20.48
C SER A 101 -0.31 11.46 -20.55
N GLN A 102 -0.15 10.77 -19.41
CA GLN A 102 0.39 9.41 -19.33
C GLN A 102 -0.70 8.34 -19.37
N GLY A 103 -1.98 8.72 -19.51
CA GLY A 103 -3.11 7.78 -19.54
C GLY A 103 -3.48 7.19 -18.18
N VAL A 104 -3.02 7.78 -17.07
CA VAL A 104 -3.42 7.36 -15.72
C VAL A 104 -4.89 7.74 -15.50
N LYS A 105 -5.74 6.75 -15.23
CA LYS A 105 -7.15 6.93 -14.87
C LYS A 105 -7.31 6.65 -13.37
N GLU A 106 -7.94 7.56 -12.65
CA GLU A 106 -8.31 7.38 -11.23
C GLU A 106 -9.56 6.51 -11.06
#